data_AF-A0A9J6H3V6-F1
#
_entry.id   AF-A0A9J6H3V6-F1
#
_cell.length_a   1.000
_cell.length_b   1.000
_cell.length_c   1.000
_cell.angle_alpha   90.00
_cell.angle_beta   90.00
_cell.angle_gamma   90.00
#
_symmetry.space_group_name_H-M   'P 1'
#
loop_
_entity.id
_entity.type
_entity.pdbx_description
1 polymer ?
#
loop_
_entity_poly.entity_id
_entity_poly.type
_entity_poly.pdbx_seq_one_letter_code
_entity_poly.pdbx_strand_id
1 'polypeptide(L)'
;MRHEAYCNLSGSELKQLDVGSPEGLKQVLEIGSDTEKEIRNWDSQEKKSFRTSAQAFYISTARHLIKRLPLDNKLLYHLRFLDPRCSLPVEETVQSIKYVAASVPHMIKGEQVTSLVDQWHCLHSQPISAGARLPAPSIDGYWASVLASGKYPLLSVFVRAMLSLPHGNADCERGFSENKRIVDSRANLGIVALNGIWHVKSYVKRFDSDPSKVPVTRDLVNAVKHSHRTYMGRLQREANDMERQKRKAPVASSSLQEKRAKLDEEKQCVERRLESSKAMLQRAQGLVKKGLAGNDMEEIESGQVLLAEANTSATQKMQMLASINEKLKKM
;
A
#
# COMPACT_ATOMS: atom_id res chain seq x y z
N MET A 1 -30.53 5.14 -0.66
CA MET A 1 -30.29 4.71 -2.05
C MET A 1 -31.42 3.80 -2.49
N ARG A 2 -31.95 3.97 -3.70
CA ARG A 2 -32.95 3.06 -4.27
C ARG A 2 -32.28 1.77 -4.73
N HIS A 3 -32.65 0.62 -4.16
CA HIS A 3 -32.04 -0.67 -4.50
C HIS A 3 -32.12 -0.99 -6.00
N GLU A 4 -33.29 -0.73 -6.60
CA GLU A 4 -33.59 -0.98 -8.01
C GLU A 4 -32.68 -0.21 -8.98
N ALA A 5 -32.17 0.95 -8.57
CA ALA A 5 -31.29 1.77 -9.40
C ALA A 5 -29.87 1.20 -9.52
N TYR A 6 -29.50 0.25 -8.65
CA TYR A 6 -28.10 -0.19 -8.50
C TYR A 6 -27.90 -1.70 -8.58
N CYS A 7 -28.97 -2.51 -8.46
CA CYS A 7 -28.85 -3.97 -8.34
C CYS A 7 -28.32 -4.68 -9.59
N ASN A 8 -28.44 -4.07 -10.76
CA ASN A 8 -28.06 -4.67 -12.05
C ASN A 8 -26.76 -4.09 -12.63
N LEU A 9 -26.11 -3.18 -11.90
CA LEU A 9 -24.88 -2.53 -12.38
C LEU A 9 -23.65 -3.38 -12.07
N SER A 10 -22.74 -3.48 -13.05
CA SER A 10 -21.43 -4.08 -12.90
C SER A 10 -20.47 -3.17 -12.11
N GLY A 11 -19.35 -3.74 -11.63
CA GLY A 11 -18.35 -2.98 -10.86
C GLY A 11 -17.83 -1.73 -11.58
N SER A 12 -17.61 -1.83 -12.89
CA SER A 12 -17.16 -0.71 -13.74
C SER A 12 -18.24 0.37 -13.88
N GLU A 13 -19.51 -0.03 -14.01
CA GLU A 13 -20.64 0.89 -14.11
C GLU A 13 -20.91 1.60 -12.77
N LEU A 14 -20.72 0.89 -11.65
CA LEU A 14 -20.80 1.46 -10.30
C LEU A 14 -19.74 2.54 -10.05
N LYS A 15 -18.58 2.48 -10.71
CA LYS A 15 -17.55 3.53 -10.60
C LYS A 15 -17.90 4.82 -11.33
N GLN A 16 -18.69 4.73 -12.40
CA GLN A 16 -19.08 5.87 -13.23
C GLN A 16 -20.37 6.54 -12.72
N LEU A 17 -21.00 5.93 -11.72
CA LEU A 17 -22.29 6.36 -11.20
C LEU A 17 -22.19 7.69 -10.42
N ASP A 18 -23.07 8.64 -10.76
CA ASP A 18 -23.32 9.80 -9.90
C ASP A 18 -24.29 9.43 -8.77
N VAL A 19 -23.68 9.07 -7.64
CA VAL A 19 -24.30 8.76 -6.35
C VAL A 19 -25.18 9.91 -5.81
N GLY A 20 -24.95 11.14 -6.27
CA GLY A 20 -25.70 12.33 -5.87
C GLY A 20 -26.96 12.62 -6.70
N SER A 21 -27.22 11.86 -7.77
CA SER A 21 -28.37 12.11 -8.63
C SER A 21 -29.69 11.95 -7.86
N PRO A 22 -30.65 12.89 -8.00
CA PRO A 22 -31.95 12.83 -7.33
C PRO A 22 -32.77 11.59 -7.72
N GLU A 23 -32.48 10.99 -8.88
CA GLU A 23 -33.18 9.81 -9.41
C GLU A 23 -32.83 8.52 -8.65
N GLY A 24 -31.60 8.42 -8.16
CA GLY A 24 -31.09 7.26 -7.41
C GLY A 24 -31.33 7.33 -5.90
N LEU A 25 -31.78 8.48 -5.39
CA LEU A 25 -32.03 8.72 -3.98
C LEU A 25 -33.44 8.28 -3.58
N LYS A 26 -33.57 7.67 -2.39
CA LYS A 26 -34.90 7.39 -1.81
C LYS A 26 -35.52 8.72 -1.38
N GLN A 27 -36.82 8.91 -1.63
CA GLN A 27 -37.55 10.10 -1.20
C GLN A 27 -37.62 10.21 0.34
N VAL A 28 -37.73 9.08 1.03
CA VAL A 28 -37.66 8.99 2.48
C VAL A 28 -36.39 8.26 2.87
N LEU A 29 -35.55 8.92 3.67
CA LEU A 29 -34.31 8.34 4.18
C LEU A 29 -34.61 7.41 5.36
N GLU A 30 -34.18 6.17 5.28
CA GLU A 30 -34.24 5.20 6.38
C GLU A 30 -33.15 5.54 7.41
N ILE A 31 -33.55 6.06 8.57
CA ILE A 31 -32.65 6.46 9.67
C ILE A 31 -32.75 5.54 10.90
N GLY A 32 -33.57 4.48 10.82
CA GLY A 32 -33.78 3.49 11.87
C GLY A 32 -34.90 3.86 12.84
N SER A 33 -35.55 2.85 13.41
CA SER A 33 -36.76 3.02 14.24
C SER A 33 -36.56 3.86 15.50
N ASP A 34 -35.37 3.79 16.10
CA ASP A 34 -35.08 4.50 17.34
C ASP A 34 -34.83 5.99 17.08
N THR A 35 -34.06 6.28 16.04
CA THR A 35 -33.85 7.65 15.55
C THR A 35 -35.17 8.31 15.11
N GLU A 36 -36.06 7.56 14.48
CA GLU A 36 -37.38 8.06 14.06
C GLU A 36 -38.26 8.45 15.27
N LYS A 37 -38.17 7.71 16.38
CA LYS A 37 -38.89 8.01 17.63
C LYS A 37 -38.35 9.28 18.29
N GLU A 38 -37.03 9.41 18.39
CA GLU A 38 -36.37 10.58 19.00
C GLU A 38 -36.68 11.87 18.24
N ILE A 39 -36.66 11.79 16.91
CA ILE A 39 -36.88 12.96 16.04
C ILE A 39 -38.36 13.34 15.95
N ARG A 40 -39.29 12.50 16.42
CA ARG A 40 -40.74 12.75 16.33
C ARG A 40 -41.16 14.09 16.94
N ASN A 41 -40.51 14.50 18.03
CA ASN A 41 -40.84 15.70 18.79
C ASN A 41 -40.08 16.95 18.34
N TRP A 42 -39.19 16.84 17.35
CA TRP A 42 -38.40 17.98 16.86
C TRP A 42 -39.22 18.91 15.98
N ASP A 43 -38.72 20.13 15.80
CA ASP A 43 -39.32 21.09 14.88
C ASP A 43 -39.19 20.63 13.42
N SER A 44 -40.15 21.02 12.59
CA SER A 44 -40.18 20.66 11.15
C SER A 44 -38.91 21.11 10.42
N GLN A 45 -38.31 22.23 10.83
CA GLN A 45 -37.07 22.73 10.26
C GLN A 45 -35.84 21.91 10.69
N GLU A 46 -35.77 21.51 11.95
CA GLU A 46 -34.70 20.66 12.49
C GLU A 46 -34.76 19.25 11.88
N LYS A 47 -35.96 18.68 11.76
CA LYS A 47 -36.21 17.40 11.06
C LYS A 47 -35.68 17.43 9.63
N LYS A 48 -35.98 18.51 8.90
CA LYS A 48 -35.55 18.67 7.51
C LYS A 48 -34.04 18.82 7.43
N SER A 49 -33.45 19.66 8.27
CA SER A 49 -32.00 19.86 8.36
C SER A 49 -31.26 18.55 8.64
N PHE A 50 -31.70 17.80 9.65
CA PHE A 50 -31.12 16.50 9.99
C PHE A 50 -31.19 15.50 8.82
N ARG A 51 -32.36 15.37 8.17
CA ARG A 51 -32.50 14.43 7.03
C ARG A 51 -31.61 14.83 5.86
N THR A 52 -31.46 16.12 5.58
CA THR A 52 -30.53 16.61 4.55
C THR A 52 -29.08 16.30 4.93
N SER A 53 -28.67 16.51 6.18
CA SER A 53 -27.33 16.16 6.66
C SER A 53 -27.06 14.67 6.61
N ALA A 54 -28.03 13.84 7.02
CA ALA A 54 -27.92 12.38 6.96
C ALA A 54 -27.83 11.89 5.50
N GLN A 55 -28.62 12.47 4.59
CA GLN A 55 -28.52 12.18 3.17
C GLN A 55 -27.14 12.54 2.60
N ALA A 56 -26.61 13.72 2.95
CA ALA A 56 -25.26 14.13 2.56
C ALA A 56 -24.19 13.17 3.10
N PHE A 57 -24.35 12.68 4.33
CA PHE A 57 -23.48 11.65 4.91
C PHE A 57 -23.52 10.34 4.12
N TYR A 58 -24.70 9.83 3.76
CA TYR A 58 -24.82 8.62 2.95
C TYR A 58 -24.19 8.79 1.55
N ILE A 59 -24.38 9.93 0.91
CA ILE A 59 -23.77 10.25 -0.39
C ILE A 59 -22.24 10.29 -0.25
N SER A 60 -21.71 10.97 0.77
CA SER A 60 -20.28 11.05 1.04
C SER A 60 -19.67 9.67 1.29
N THR A 61 -20.33 8.86 2.12
CA THR A 61 -19.91 7.50 2.44
C THR A 61 -19.92 6.60 1.20
N ALA A 62 -20.99 6.66 0.39
CA ALA A 62 -21.07 5.88 -0.84
C ALA A 62 -20.02 6.29 -1.87
N ARG A 63 -19.75 7.59 -2.05
CA ARG A 63 -18.61 8.07 -2.87
C ARG A 63 -17.28 7.56 -2.36
N HIS A 64 -17.08 7.56 -1.04
CA HIS A 64 -15.86 7.03 -0.43
C HIS A 64 -15.71 5.52 -0.67
N LEU A 65 -16.79 4.76 -0.49
CA LEU A 65 -16.81 3.31 -0.73
C LEU A 65 -16.52 2.98 -2.18
N ILE A 66 -17.18 3.62 -3.16
CA ILE A 66 -16.92 3.38 -4.59
C ILE A 66 -15.45 3.67 -4.94
N LYS A 67 -14.86 4.72 -4.34
CA LYS A 67 -13.45 5.07 -4.55
C LYS A 67 -12.48 4.05 -3.94
N ARG A 68 -12.82 3.43 -2.81
CA ARG A 68 -11.92 2.56 -2.04
C ARG A 68 -12.13 1.07 -2.31
N LEU A 69 -13.34 0.67 -2.68
CA LEU A 69 -13.66 -0.73 -2.93
C LEU A 69 -13.02 -1.21 -4.23
N PRO A 70 -12.44 -2.41 -4.24
CA PRO A 70 -11.79 -2.98 -5.41
C PRO A 70 -12.82 -3.56 -6.40
N LEU A 71 -13.78 -2.74 -6.85
CA LEU A 71 -14.93 -3.17 -7.68
C LEU A 71 -14.52 -3.75 -9.05
N ASP A 72 -13.33 -3.41 -9.56
CA ASP A 72 -12.80 -3.90 -10.84
C ASP A 72 -11.74 -5.01 -10.65
N ASN A 73 -11.62 -5.55 -9.43
CA ASN A 73 -10.59 -6.54 -9.15
C ASN A 73 -10.97 -7.90 -9.76
N LYS A 74 -10.29 -8.22 -10.86
CA LYS A 74 -10.45 -9.47 -11.60
C LYS A 74 -10.21 -10.71 -10.74
N LEU A 75 -9.27 -10.65 -9.79
CA LEU A 75 -9.01 -11.78 -8.90
C LEU A 75 -10.24 -12.09 -8.04
N LEU A 76 -10.83 -11.07 -7.40
CA LEU A 76 -12.05 -11.24 -6.60
C LEU A 76 -13.22 -11.74 -7.43
N TYR A 77 -13.35 -11.25 -8.68
CA TYR A 77 -14.34 -11.75 -9.62
C TYR A 77 -14.16 -13.25 -9.89
N HIS A 78 -12.93 -13.68 -10.17
CA HIS A 78 -12.63 -15.09 -10.43
C HIS A 78 -12.65 -15.97 -9.18
N LEU A 79 -12.80 -15.43 -7.96
CA LEU A 79 -12.97 -16.21 -6.73
C LEU A 79 -14.43 -16.60 -6.45
N ARG A 80 -15.39 -16.14 -7.25
CA ARG A 80 -16.82 -16.42 -7.06
C ARG A 80 -17.18 -17.91 -7.08
N PHE A 81 -16.41 -18.75 -7.77
CA PHE A 81 -16.62 -20.21 -7.79
C PHE A 81 -16.45 -20.87 -6.42
N LEU A 82 -15.83 -20.18 -5.44
CA LEU A 82 -15.67 -20.69 -4.08
C LEU A 82 -16.99 -20.63 -3.29
N ASP A 83 -17.94 -19.79 -3.68
CA ASP A 83 -19.24 -19.74 -3.01
C ASP A 83 -20.14 -20.86 -3.54
N PRO A 84 -20.51 -21.85 -2.71
CA PRO A 84 -21.38 -22.95 -3.13
C PRO A 84 -22.80 -22.47 -3.52
N ARG A 85 -23.18 -21.23 -3.19
CA ARG A 85 -24.46 -20.62 -3.60
C ARG A 85 -24.40 -20.02 -5.01
N CYS A 86 -23.20 -19.73 -5.51
CA CYS A 86 -22.99 -19.25 -6.87
C CYS A 86 -22.91 -20.45 -7.82
N SER A 87 -24.04 -20.81 -8.42
CA SER A 87 -24.07 -21.82 -9.49
C SER A 87 -23.49 -21.24 -10.78
N LEU A 88 -22.19 -21.40 -10.99
CA LEU A 88 -21.51 -21.01 -12.22
C LEU A 88 -21.38 -22.22 -13.16
N PRO A 89 -21.46 -22.03 -14.49
CA PRO A 89 -21.15 -23.08 -15.46
C PRO A 89 -19.73 -23.61 -15.28
N VAL A 90 -19.53 -24.92 -15.48
CA VAL A 90 -18.23 -25.56 -15.31
C VAL A 90 -17.15 -24.89 -16.16
N GLU A 91 -17.45 -24.54 -17.41
CA GLU A 91 -16.52 -23.84 -18.30
C GLU A 91 -16.04 -22.48 -17.73
N GLU A 92 -16.95 -21.71 -17.13
CA GLU A 92 -16.63 -20.41 -16.52
C GLU A 92 -15.78 -20.58 -15.26
N THR A 93 -16.08 -21.61 -14.46
CA THR A 93 -15.26 -21.93 -13.28
C THR A 93 -13.86 -22.40 -13.66
N VAL A 94 -13.71 -23.17 -14.73
CA VAL A 94 -12.40 -23.63 -15.23
C VAL A 94 -11.56 -22.44 -15.71
N GLN A 95 -12.15 -21.49 -16.44
CA GLN A 95 -11.46 -20.26 -16.82
C GLN A 95 -11.00 -19.47 -15.60
N SER A 96 -11.87 -19.37 -14.58
CA SER A 96 -11.56 -18.69 -13.32
C SER A 96 -10.44 -19.36 -12.55
N ILE A 97 -10.43 -20.71 -12.47
CA ILE A 97 -9.36 -21.48 -11.85
C ILE A 97 -8.03 -21.25 -12.56
N LYS A 98 -8.02 -21.28 -13.91
CA LYS A 98 -6.81 -20.99 -14.70
C LYS A 98 -6.28 -19.58 -14.45
N TYR A 99 -7.16 -18.59 -14.40
CA TYR A 99 -6.78 -17.20 -14.11
C TYR A 99 -6.19 -17.04 -12.71
N VAL A 100 -6.86 -17.59 -11.70
CA VAL A 100 -6.42 -17.50 -10.30
C VAL A 100 -5.11 -18.26 -10.12
N ALA A 101 -4.97 -19.47 -10.67
CA ALA A 101 -3.72 -20.23 -10.60
C ALA A 101 -2.54 -19.48 -11.24
N ALA A 102 -2.74 -18.82 -12.39
CA ALA A 102 -1.74 -17.96 -13.01
C ALA A 102 -1.37 -16.75 -12.13
N SER A 103 -2.30 -16.27 -11.30
CA SER A 103 -2.08 -15.16 -10.37
C SER A 103 -1.32 -15.58 -9.09
N VAL A 104 -1.22 -16.89 -8.80
CA VAL A 104 -0.50 -17.43 -7.62
C VAL A 104 0.50 -18.55 -7.98
N PRO A 105 1.55 -18.24 -8.80
CA PRO A 105 2.49 -19.25 -9.31
C PRO A 105 3.36 -19.90 -8.22
N HIS A 106 3.47 -19.27 -7.05
CA HIS A 106 4.18 -19.83 -5.90
C HIS A 106 3.44 -20.98 -5.22
N MET A 107 2.13 -21.10 -5.45
CA MET A 107 1.28 -22.09 -4.80
C MET A 107 0.97 -23.26 -5.72
N ILE A 108 0.62 -22.96 -6.97
CA ILE A 108 0.34 -23.94 -8.02
C ILE A 108 1.29 -23.64 -9.16
N LYS A 109 2.17 -24.59 -9.47
CA LYS A 109 3.07 -24.46 -10.62
C LYS A 109 2.25 -24.56 -11.92
N GLY A 110 2.72 -23.93 -12.99
CA GLY A 110 2.04 -23.98 -14.30
C GLY A 110 1.73 -25.41 -14.78
N GLU A 111 2.66 -26.34 -14.53
CA GLU A 111 2.51 -27.77 -14.85
C GLU A 111 1.36 -28.46 -14.09
N GLN A 112 1.00 -27.95 -12.91
CA GLN A 112 -0.05 -28.51 -12.05
C GLN A 112 -1.44 -27.98 -12.37
N VAL A 113 -1.56 -26.96 -13.24
CA VAL A 113 -2.84 -26.32 -13.57
C VAL A 113 -3.78 -27.29 -14.27
N THR A 114 -3.26 -28.12 -15.19
CA THR A 114 -4.08 -29.15 -15.86
C THR A 114 -4.63 -30.15 -14.86
N SER A 115 -3.78 -30.68 -13.97
CA SER A 115 -4.21 -31.62 -12.93
C SER A 115 -5.18 -31.00 -11.91
N LEU A 116 -5.09 -29.69 -11.66
CA LEU A 116 -6.06 -28.96 -10.83
C LEU A 116 -7.43 -28.90 -11.50
N VAL A 117 -7.46 -28.62 -12.81
CA VAL A 117 -8.70 -28.60 -13.61
C VAL A 117 -9.32 -29.99 -13.69
N ASP A 118 -8.52 -31.04 -13.85
CA ASP A 118 -9.01 -32.42 -13.84
C ASP A 118 -9.68 -32.77 -12.50
N GLN A 119 -9.05 -32.42 -11.37
CA GLN A 119 -9.64 -32.60 -10.03
C GLN A 119 -10.97 -31.84 -9.89
N TRP A 120 -11.07 -30.65 -10.47
CA TRP A 120 -12.29 -29.86 -10.48
C TRP A 120 -13.42 -30.53 -11.27
N HIS A 121 -13.14 -31.04 -12.47
CA HIS A 121 -14.11 -31.79 -13.25
C HIS A 121 -14.55 -33.06 -12.50
N CYS A 122 -13.61 -33.81 -11.91
CA CYS A 122 -13.94 -34.99 -11.12
C CYS A 122 -14.84 -34.67 -9.91
N LEU A 123 -14.73 -33.48 -9.31
CA LEU A 123 -15.64 -33.05 -8.24
C LEU A 123 -17.07 -32.83 -8.77
N HIS A 124 -17.20 -32.21 -9.95
CA HIS A 124 -18.50 -31.89 -10.56
C HIS A 124 -19.18 -33.10 -11.23
N SER A 125 -18.40 -34.11 -11.62
CA SER A 125 -18.92 -35.37 -12.17
C SER A 125 -19.41 -36.34 -11.10
N GLN A 126 -19.19 -36.07 -9.81
CA GLN A 126 -19.73 -36.93 -8.75
C GLN A 126 -21.25 -36.74 -8.66
N PRO A 127 -22.03 -37.84 -8.65
CA PRO A 127 -23.45 -37.73 -8.41
C PRO A 127 -23.65 -37.09 -7.04
N ILE A 128 -24.42 -35.99 -7.01
CA ILE A 128 -24.88 -35.35 -5.78
C ILE A 128 -25.58 -36.46 -5.00
N SER A 129 -24.87 -37.05 -4.04
CA SER A 129 -25.45 -38.13 -3.23
C SER A 129 -26.65 -37.51 -2.52
N ALA A 130 -27.84 -38.04 -2.81
CA ALA A 130 -29.15 -37.52 -2.41
C ALA A 130 -29.42 -37.51 -0.88
N GLY A 131 -28.36 -37.52 -0.06
CA GLY A 131 -28.38 -37.36 1.40
C GLY A 131 -27.43 -36.28 1.92
N ALA A 132 -26.57 -35.68 1.10
CA ALA A 132 -25.69 -34.57 1.49
C ALA A 132 -26.40 -33.22 1.31
N ARG A 133 -27.57 -33.05 1.96
CA ARG A 133 -28.09 -31.70 2.19
C ARG A 133 -27.06 -30.96 3.04
N LEU A 134 -26.39 -29.98 2.43
CA LEU A 134 -25.46 -29.05 3.04
C LEU A 134 -25.95 -28.59 4.42
N PRO A 135 -25.30 -28.98 5.54
CA PRO A 135 -25.56 -28.38 6.83
C PRO A 135 -24.54 -27.27 7.13
N ALA A 136 -23.87 -26.72 6.11
CA ALA A 136 -22.88 -25.68 6.31
C ALA A 136 -23.45 -24.32 5.88
N PRO A 137 -23.87 -23.46 6.84
CA PRO A 137 -24.23 -22.08 6.53
C PRO A 137 -23.02 -21.24 6.06
N SER A 138 -21.80 -21.75 6.24
CA SER A 138 -20.54 -21.09 5.88
C SER A 138 -19.81 -21.79 4.73
N ILE A 139 -19.16 -20.97 3.88
CA ILE A 139 -18.31 -21.40 2.77
C ILE A 139 -17.21 -22.35 3.27
N ASP A 140 -16.63 -22.06 4.44
CA ASP A 140 -15.57 -22.87 5.03
C ASP A 140 -16.03 -24.28 5.39
N GLY A 141 -17.26 -24.42 5.92
CA GLY A 141 -17.83 -25.72 6.28
C GLY A 141 -18.08 -26.60 5.05
N TYR A 142 -18.52 -26.00 3.95
CA TYR A 142 -18.69 -26.70 2.68
C TYR A 142 -17.37 -27.28 2.19
N TRP A 143 -16.35 -26.44 2.03
CA TRP A 143 -15.04 -26.88 1.55
C TRP A 143 -14.36 -27.83 2.51
N ALA A 144 -14.54 -27.68 3.82
CA ALA A 144 -14.04 -28.64 4.81
C ALA A 144 -14.61 -30.04 4.56
N SER A 145 -15.92 -30.16 4.26
CA SER A 145 -16.58 -31.44 3.97
C SER A 145 -16.09 -32.08 2.66
N VAL A 146 -15.92 -31.28 1.61
CA VAL A 146 -15.44 -31.74 0.29
C VAL A 146 -14.00 -32.25 0.40
N LEU A 147 -13.17 -31.48 1.10
CA LEU A 147 -11.75 -31.75 1.24
C LEU A 147 -11.42 -32.82 2.29
N ALA A 148 -12.35 -33.16 3.20
CA ALA A 148 -12.16 -34.21 4.21
C ALA A 148 -11.92 -35.59 3.58
N SER A 149 -12.43 -35.82 2.37
CA SER A 149 -12.27 -37.08 1.65
C SER A 149 -10.84 -37.38 1.19
N GLY A 150 -9.95 -36.37 1.19
CA GLY A 150 -8.56 -36.51 0.72
C GLY A 150 -8.40 -36.77 -0.79
N LYS A 151 -9.51 -36.84 -1.54
CA LYS A 151 -9.53 -37.19 -2.98
C LYS A 151 -8.90 -36.14 -3.89
N TYR A 152 -8.79 -34.89 -3.41
CA TYR A 152 -8.37 -33.74 -4.23
C TYR A 152 -7.23 -32.97 -3.57
N PRO A 153 -5.97 -33.46 -3.61
CA PRO A 153 -4.85 -32.86 -2.89
C PRO A 153 -4.47 -31.47 -3.42
N LEU A 154 -4.47 -31.28 -4.74
CA LEU A 154 -4.12 -29.98 -5.35
C LEU A 154 -5.23 -28.97 -5.16
N LEU A 155 -6.49 -29.40 -5.35
CA LEU A 155 -7.65 -28.55 -5.09
C LEU A 155 -7.73 -28.14 -3.61
N SER A 156 -7.36 -29.04 -2.69
CA SER A 156 -7.32 -28.73 -1.26
C SER A 156 -6.36 -27.59 -0.92
N VAL A 157 -5.12 -27.67 -1.43
CA VAL A 157 -4.12 -26.62 -1.24
C VAL A 157 -4.60 -25.31 -1.86
N PHE A 158 -5.13 -25.37 -3.08
CA PHE A 158 -5.61 -24.21 -3.82
C PHE A 158 -6.78 -23.51 -3.11
N VAL A 159 -7.85 -24.24 -2.78
CA VAL A 159 -9.04 -23.69 -2.12
C VAL A 159 -8.70 -23.13 -0.75
N ARG A 160 -7.93 -23.85 0.08
CA ARG A 160 -7.53 -23.37 1.41
C ARG A 160 -6.74 -22.08 1.34
N ALA A 161 -5.87 -21.95 0.34
CA ALA A 161 -5.11 -20.73 0.12
C ALA A 161 -6.00 -19.54 -0.23
N MET A 162 -6.96 -19.75 -1.13
CA MET A 162 -7.86 -18.68 -1.54
C MET A 162 -8.79 -18.25 -0.41
N LEU A 163 -9.28 -19.19 0.40
CA LEU A 163 -10.07 -18.89 1.61
C LEU A 163 -9.24 -18.25 2.73
N SER A 164 -7.90 -18.36 2.67
CA SER A 164 -6.99 -17.68 3.62
C SER A 164 -6.69 -16.23 3.22
N LEU A 165 -7.18 -15.77 2.07
CA LEU A 165 -7.00 -14.38 1.67
C LEU A 165 -7.82 -13.46 2.59
N PRO A 166 -7.19 -12.44 3.21
CA PRO A 166 -7.91 -11.50 4.05
C PRO A 166 -8.89 -10.68 3.19
N HIS A 167 -10.18 -10.75 3.51
CA HIS A 167 -11.25 -10.07 2.78
C HIS A 167 -11.54 -8.66 3.33
N GLY A 168 -10.77 -8.19 4.31
CA GLY A 168 -10.87 -6.84 4.84
C GLY A 168 -9.89 -6.59 5.99
N ASN A 169 -9.78 -5.32 6.38
CA ASN A 169 -8.93 -4.90 7.51
C ASN A 169 -9.62 -5.07 8.87
N ALA A 170 -10.90 -5.46 8.89
CA ALA A 170 -11.72 -5.52 10.11
C ALA A 170 -11.12 -6.45 11.17
N ASP A 171 -10.52 -7.58 10.78
CA ASP A 171 -9.87 -8.49 11.72
C ASP A 171 -8.60 -7.87 12.34
N CYS A 172 -7.81 -7.15 11.53
CA CYS A 172 -6.65 -6.39 12.00
C CYS A 172 -7.09 -5.26 12.95
N GLU A 173 -8.15 -4.54 12.60
CA GLU A 173 -8.71 -3.44 13.40
C GLU A 173 -9.32 -3.91 14.72
N ARG A 174 -9.99 -5.07 14.72
CA ARG A 174 -10.44 -5.74 15.95
C ARG A 174 -9.24 -6.09 16.82
N GLY A 175 -8.16 -6.61 16.22
CA GLY A 175 -6.88 -6.82 16.89
C GLY A 175 -6.33 -5.54 17.53
N PHE A 176 -6.32 -4.42 16.82
CA PHE A 176 -5.88 -3.14 17.39
C PHE A 176 -6.78 -2.66 18.52
N SER A 177 -8.10 -2.82 18.38
CA SER A 177 -9.08 -2.42 19.39
C SER A 177 -8.93 -3.21 20.69
N GLU A 178 -8.73 -4.54 20.60
CA GLU A 178 -8.45 -5.41 21.74
C GLU A 178 -7.17 -4.99 22.48
N ASN A 179 -6.19 -4.46 21.75
CA ASN A 179 -4.89 -4.09 22.28
C ASN A 179 -4.75 -2.60 22.61
N LYS A 180 -5.81 -1.80 22.43
CA LYS A 180 -5.80 -0.37 22.73
C LYS A 180 -5.29 -0.09 24.14
N ARG A 181 -5.69 -0.90 25.12
CA ARG A 181 -5.20 -0.80 26.52
C ARG A 181 -3.72 -1.11 26.67
N ILE A 182 -3.16 -2.02 25.87
CA ILE A 182 -1.75 -2.41 25.95
C ILE A 182 -0.87 -1.32 25.33
N VAL A 183 -1.33 -0.70 24.24
CA VAL A 183 -0.63 0.38 23.53
C VAL A 183 -0.76 1.74 24.24
N ASP A 184 -1.94 2.05 24.81
CA ASP A 184 -2.20 3.34 25.48
C ASP A 184 -1.69 3.38 26.94
N SER A 185 -1.51 2.22 27.59
CA SER A 185 -1.00 2.19 28.97
C SER A 185 0.50 2.49 29.04
N ARG A 186 0.98 2.94 30.21
CA ARG A 186 2.41 3.15 30.53
C ARG A 186 3.31 1.91 30.28
N ALA A 187 2.73 0.75 29.95
CA ALA A 187 3.45 -0.44 29.51
C ALA A 187 3.79 -0.30 28.02
N ASN A 188 4.82 0.48 27.70
CA ASN A 188 5.38 0.58 26.35
C ASN A 188 6.05 -0.75 25.96
N LEU A 189 5.24 -1.78 25.72
CA LEU A 189 5.67 -3.11 25.33
C LEU A 189 6.16 -3.03 23.89
N GLY A 190 7.44 -3.38 23.69
CA GLY A 190 8.01 -3.45 22.35
C GLY A 190 7.24 -4.44 21.47
N ILE A 191 7.31 -4.22 20.15
CA ILE A 191 6.61 -5.02 19.11
C ILE A 191 6.85 -6.53 19.30
N VAL A 192 8.06 -6.93 19.71
CA VAL A 192 8.40 -8.34 19.95
C VAL A 192 7.58 -8.95 21.09
N ALA A 193 7.35 -8.20 22.17
CA ALA A 193 6.55 -8.66 23.29
C ALA A 193 5.06 -8.75 22.90
N LEU A 194 4.57 -7.77 22.12
CA LEU A 194 3.21 -7.80 21.56
C LEU A 194 2.99 -9.03 20.68
N ASN A 195 3.91 -9.31 19.74
CA ASN A 195 3.85 -10.50 18.90
C ASN A 195 3.85 -11.80 19.73
N GLY A 196 4.67 -11.86 20.79
CA GLY A 196 4.69 -12.99 21.72
C GLY A 196 3.33 -13.23 22.38
N ILE A 197 2.72 -12.17 22.92
CA ILE A 197 1.38 -12.23 23.53
C ILE A 197 0.34 -12.68 22.49
N TRP A 198 0.41 -12.15 21.26
CA TRP A 198 -0.51 -12.53 20.18
C TRP A 198 -0.40 -13.99 19.81
N HIS A 199 0.81 -14.54 19.65
CA HIS A 199 0.99 -15.95 19.37
C HIS A 199 0.41 -16.83 20.47
N VAL A 200 0.66 -16.49 21.74
CA VAL A 200 0.11 -17.25 22.88
C VAL A 200 -1.41 -17.17 22.91
N LYS A 201 -2.01 -15.97 22.86
CA LYS A 201 -3.47 -15.78 22.88
C LYS A 201 -4.14 -16.50 21.73
N SER A 202 -3.57 -16.43 20.52
CA SER A 202 -4.11 -17.08 19.33
C SER A 202 -4.02 -18.61 19.41
N TYR A 203 -2.96 -19.13 20.01
CA TYR A 203 -2.80 -20.56 20.25
C TYR A 203 -3.80 -21.07 21.29
N VAL A 204 -3.96 -20.36 22.41
CA VAL A 204 -4.91 -20.69 23.49
C VAL A 204 -6.37 -20.64 23.00
N LYS A 205 -6.71 -19.73 22.06
CA LYS A 205 -8.03 -19.69 21.41
C LYS A 205 -8.42 -20.99 20.70
N ARG A 206 -7.44 -21.81 20.26
CA ARG A 206 -7.71 -23.12 19.63
C ARG A 206 -8.24 -24.16 20.63
N PHE A 207 -8.09 -23.89 21.93
CA PHE A 207 -8.49 -24.76 23.03
C PHE A 207 -9.61 -24.11 23.86
N ASP A 208 -10.58 -23.47 23.20
CA ASP A 208 -11.70 -22.74 23.82
C ASP A 208 -11.28 -21.61 24.77
N SER A 209 -10.07 -21.08 24.57
CA SER A 209 -9.45 -20.10 25.47
C SER A 209 -9.17 -20.63 26.89
N ASP A 210 -9.16 -21.95 27.09
CA ASP A 210 -8.81 -22.59 28.36
C ASP A 210 -7.32 -22.99 28.35
N PRO A 211 -6.47 -22.36 29.18
CA PRO A 211 -5.05 -22.68 29.27
C PRO A 211 -4.79 -24.12 29.72
N SER A 212 -5.70 -24.73 30.48
CA SER A 212 -5.54 -26.06 31.06
C SER A 212 -5.56 -27.16 30.00
N LYS A 213 -6.22 -26.90 28.87
CA LYS A 213 -6.33 -27.83 27.73
C LYS A 213 -5.11 -27.77 26.80
N VAL A 214 -4.20 -26.82 27.02
CA VAL A 214 -3.03 -26.62 26.16
C VAL A 214 -1.99 -27.70 26.44
N PRO A 215 -1.65 -28.57 25.47
CA PRO A 215 -0.67 -29.62 25.70
C PRO A 215 0.73 -29.04 25.87
N VAL A 216 1.39 -29.38 26.98
CA VAL A 216 2.79 -29.01 27.22
C VAL A 216 3.70 -29.96 26.44
N THR A 217 4.07 -29.56 25.23
CA THR A 217 4.97 -30.34 24.36
C THR A 217 6.42 -30.26 24.84
N ARG A 218 7.25 -31.25 24.47
CA ARG A 218 8.70 -31.23 24.75
C ARG A 218 9.37 -30.00 24.14
N ASP A 219 8.91 -29.55 22.98
CA ASP A 219 9.42 -28.35 22.32
C ASP A 219 9.12 -27.09 23.12
N LEU A 220 7.94 -26.98 23.75
CA LEU A 220 7.60 -25.86 24.62
C LEU A 220 8.52 -25.83 25.85
N VAL A 221 8.75 -26.99 26.47
CA VAL A 221 9.67 -27.11 27.62
C VAL A 221 11.10 -26.72 27.22
N ASN A 222 11.56 -27.19 26.06
CA ASN A 222 12.88 -26.83 25.53
C ASN A 222 12.97 -25.34 25.20
N ALA A 223 11.93 -24.74 24.61
CA ALA A 223 11.89 -23.32 24.30
C ALA A 223 11.98 -22.47 25.57
N VAL A 224 11.28 -22.85 26.64
CA VAL A 224 11.38 -22.17 27.95
C VAL A 224 12.77 -22.31 28.54
N LYS A 225 13.36 -23.50 28.53
CA LYS A 225 14.74 -23.73 29.03
C LYS A 225 15.78 -22.87 28.32
N HIS A 226 15.63 -22.66 27.02
CA HIS A 226 16.56 -21.86 26.21
C HIS A 226 16.18 -20.38 26.10
N SER A 227 15.04 -19.96 26.66
CA SER A 227 14.51 -18.60 26.51
C SER A 227 15.49 -17.53 26.97
N HIS A 228 16.16 -17.75 28.11
CA HIS A 228 17.15 -16.82 28.64
C HIS A 228 18.38 -16.70 27.72
N ARG A 229 18.88 -17.82 27.21
CA ARG A 229 20.00 -17.84 26.25
C ARG A 229 19.64 -17.10 24.97
N THR A 230 18.43 -17.33 24.45
CA THR A 230 17.92 -16.64 23.25
C THR A 230 17.78 -15.12 23.49
N TYR A 231 17.27 -14.73 24.67
CA TYR A 231 17.15 -13.33 25.07
C TYR A 231 18.53 -12.64 25.16
N MET A 232 19.49 -13.26 25.86
CA MET A 232 20.85 -12.75 25.96
C MET A 232 21.54 -12.65 24.59
N GLY A 233 21.35 -13.65 23.74
CA GLY A 233 21.85 -13.62 22.37
C GLY A 233 21.24 -12.48 21.53
N ARG A 234 19.97 -12.13 21.76
CA ARG A 234 19.33 -10.98 21.11
C ARG A 234 19.94 -9.67 21.58
N LEU A 235 20.10 -9.47 22.90
CA LEU A 235 20.72 -8.27 23.46
C LEU A 235 22.14 -8.05 22.93
N GLN A 236 22.92 -9.13 22.82
CA GLN A 236 24.27 -9.05 22.26
C GLN A 236 24.27 -8.66 20.77
N ARG A 237 23.31 -9.17 19.97
CA ARG A 237 23.16 -8.76 18.57
C ARG A 237 22.77 -7.29 18.45
N GLU A 238 21.79 -6.84 19.25
CA GLU A 238 21.37 -5.44 19.28
C GLU A 238 22.52 -4.50 19.68
N ALA A 239 23.35 -4.89 20.65
CA ALA A 239 24.55 -4.15 21.03
C ALA A 239 25.58 -4.08 19.90
N ASN A 240 25.86 -5.22 19.25
CA ASN A 240 26.80 -5.29 18.13
C ASN A 240 26.31 -4.48 16.91
N ASP A 241 25.01 -4.49 16.63
CA ASP A 241 24.42 -3.73 15.54
C ASP A 241 24.45 -2.23 15.83
N MET A 242 24.17 -1.81 17.07
CA MET A 242 24.36 -0.43 17.50
C MET A 242 25.82 0.01 17.36
N GLU A 243 26.78 -0.85 17.73
CA GLU A 243 28.20 -0.54 17.57
C GLU A 243 28.61 -0.42 16.09
N ARG A 244 28.09 -1.31 15.22
CA ARG A 244 28.27 -1.22 13.77
C ARG A 244 27.68 0.06 13.18
N GLN A 245 26.50 0.48 13.64
CA GLN A 245 25.88 1.74 13.22
C GLN A 245 26.72 2.94 13.67
N LYS A 246 27.19 2.95 14.92
CA LYS A 246 28.09 3.99 15.45
C LYS A 246 29.41 4.06 14.67
N ARG A 247 29.95 2.94 14.19
CA ARG A 247 31.16 2.93 13.34
C ARG A 247 30.91 3.43 11.92
N LYS A 248 29.70 3.26 11.37
CA LYS A 248 29.33 3.73 10.01
C LYS A 248 28.98 5.21 9.96
N ALA A 249 28.43 5.78 11.03
CA ALA A 249 28.07 7.20 11.09
C ALA A 249 29.24 8.17 10.83
N PRO A 250 30.44 8.03 11.44
CA PRO A 250 31.55 8.96 11.23
C PRO A 250 32.15 8.86 9.81
N VAL A 251 32.14 7.68 9.20
CA VAL A 251 32.67 7.47 7.84
C VAL A 251 31.74 8.09 6.78
N ALA A 252 30.43 8.02 7.01
CA ALA A 252 29.46 8.69 6.16
C ALA A 252 29.51 10.22 6.32
N SER A 253 29.71 10.73 7.53
CA SER A 253 29.86 12.18 7.76
C SER A 253 31.17 12.75 7.22
N SER A 254 32.30 12.03 7.37
CA SER A 254 33.59 12.48 6.84
C SER A 254 33.60 12.52 5.31
N SER A 255 33.05 11.49 4.66
CA SER A 255 32.96 11.44 3.19
C SER A 255 32.02 12.50 2.60
N LEU A 256 30.96 12.89 3.31
CA LEU A 256 30.10 14.01 2.92
C LEU A 256 30.79 15.37 3.12
N GLN A 257 31.55 15.54 4.21
CA GLN A 257 32.34 16.75 4.45
C GLN A 257 33.44 16.95 3.40
N GLU A 258 34.17 15.89 3.03
CA GLU A 258 35.18 15.94 1.97
C GLU A 258 34.59 16.28 0.60
N LYS A 259 33.43 15.72 0.25
CA LYS A 259 32.72 16.04 -1.00
C LYS A 259 32.26 17.50 -1.04
N ARG A 260 31.76 18.02 0.09
CA ARG A 260 31.34 19.42 0.21
C ARG A 260 32.53 20.37 0.08
N ALA A 261 33.65 20.09 0.74
CA ALA A 261 34.87 20.88 0.64
C ALA A 261 35.39 20.97 -0.81
N LYS A 262 35.41 19.86 -1.55
CA LYS A 262 35.81 19.85 -2.98
C LYS A 262 34.88 20.70 -3.86
N LEU A 263 33.57 20.64 -3.62
CA LEU A 263 32.61 21.47 -4.36
C LEU A 263 32.74 22.96 -4.02
N ASP A 264 33.05 23.30 -2.77
CA ASP A 264 33.31 24.68 -2.34
C ASP A 264 34.61 25.23 -2.96
N GLU A 265 35.67 24.43 -3.05
CA GLU A 265 36.90 24.78 -3.78
C GLU A 265 36.65 24.99 -5.28
N GLU A 266 35.88 24.10 -5.92
CA GLU A 266 35.51 24.21 -7.33
C GLU A 266 34.68 25.47 -7.59
N LYS A 267 33.74 25.79 -6.70
CA LYS A 267 32.95 27.02 -6.73
C LYS A 267 33.84 28.27 -6.68
N GLN A 268 34.76 28.36 -5.72
CA GLN A 268 35.66 29.50 -5.60
C GLN A 268 36.58 29.68 -6.82
N CYS A 269 36.99 28.57 -7.46
CA CYS A 269 37.77 28.62 -8.69
C CYS A 269 36.96 29.20 -9.85
N VAL A 270 35.71 28.74 -10.01
CA VAL A 270 34.80 29.22 -11.07
C VAL A 270 34.41 30.68 -10.85
N GLU A 271 34.17 31.11 -9.61
CA GLU A 271 33.87 32.51 -9.26
C GLU A 271 35.02 33.46 -9.63
N ARG A 272 36.27 33.10 -9.30
CA ARG A 272 37.45 33.88 -9.71
C ARG A 272 37.57 34.01 -11.22
N ARG A 273 37.33 32.92 -11.95
CA ARG A 273 37.36 32.92 -13.42
C ARG A 273 36.21 33.72 -14.03
N LEU A 274 35.04 33.72 -13.40
CA LEU A 274 33.89 34.53 -13.83
C LEU A 274 34.19 36.02 -13.65
N GLU A 275 34.81 36.41 -12.54
CA GLU A 275 35.17 37.80 -12.27
C GLU A 275 36.21 38.32 -13.28
N SER A 276 37.21 37.50 -13.62
CA SER A 276 38.14 37.80 -14.72
C SER A 276 37.42 37.96 -16.07
N SER A 277 36.43 37.12 -16.37
CA SER A 277 35.61 37.23 -17.59
C SER A 277 34.78 38.51 -17.64
N LYS A 278 34.22 38.96 -16.50
CA LYS A 278 33.51 40.24 -16.39
C LYS A 278 34.44 41.44 -16.59
N ALA A 279 35.66 41.39 -16.06
CA ALA A 279 36.65 42.43 -16.30
C ALA A 279 37.02 42.54 -17.79
N MET A 280 37.11 41.41 -18.50
CA MET A 280 37.31 41.40 -19.96
C MET A 280 36.11 42.00 -20.71
N LEU A 281 34.88 41.71 -20.30
CA LEU A 281 33.68 42.34 -20.87
C LEU A 281 33.69 43.87 -20.70
N GLN A 282 34.06 44.37 -19.52
CA GLN A 282 34.17 45.81 -19.29
C GLN A 282 35.24 46.47 -20.17
N ARG A 283 36.39 45.81 -20.38
CA ARG A 283 37.44 46.29 -21.29
C ARG A 283 36.96 46.33 -22.75
N ALA A 284 36.31 45.26 -23.21
CA ALA A 284 35.79 45.18 -24.57
C ALA A 284 34.69 46.23 -24.83
N GLN A 285 33.80 46.48 -23.87
CA GLN A 285 32.82 47.58 -23.94
C GLN A 285 33.48 48.97 -23.98
N GLY A 286 34.60 49.13 -23.25
CA GLY A 286 35.39 50.36 -23.29
C GLY A 286 36.02 50.62 -24.66
N LEU A 287 36.54 49.58 -25.32
CA LEU A 287 37.13 49.66 -26.67
C LEU A 287 36.06 50.03 -27.71
N VAL A 288 34.90 49.37 -27.69
CA VAL A 288 33.79 49.69 -28.62
C VAL A 288 33.31 51.13 -28.42
N LYS A 289 33.20 51.62 -27.18
CA LYS A 289 32.82 53.02 -26.91
C LYS A 289 33.85 54.03 -27.40
N LYS A 290 35.15 53.70 -27.32
CA LYS A 290 36.24 54.55 -27.82
C LYS A 290 36.26 54.59 -29.35
N GLY A 291 36.17 53.44 -30.01
CA GLY A 291 36.09 53.36 -31.48
C GLY A 291 34.88 54.10 -32.05
N LEU A 292 33.72 54.02 -31.38
CA LEU A 292 32.52 54.79 -31.74
C LEU A 292 32.69 56.32 -31.61
N ALA A 293 33.52 56.78 -30.67
CA ALA A 293 33.80 58.21 -30.48
C ALA A 293 34.88 58.74 -31.44
N GLY A 294 35.79 57.86 -31.89
CA GLY A 294 36.91 58.18 -32.78
C GLY A 294 36.67 57.89 -34.27
N ASN A 295 35.54 57.26 -34.65
CA ASN A 295 35.28 56.75 -36.00
C ASN A 295 36.32 55.72 -36.49
N ASP A 296 36.98 55.03 -35.57
CA ASP A 296 38.00 54.02 -35.88
C ASP A 296 37.37 52.63 -35.99
N MET A 297 37.36 52.08 -37.21
CA MET A 297 36.69 50.82 -37.53
C MET A 297 37.46 49.60 -36.97
N GLU A 298 38.79 49.69 -36.84
CA GLU A 298 39.63 48.59 -36.35
C GLU A 298 39.43 48.35 -34.84
N GLU A 299 39.30 49.42 -34.05
CA GLU A 299 38.99 49.32 -32.61
C GLU A 299 37.58 48.78 -32.35
N ILE A 300 36.63 49.06 -33.24
CA ILE A 300 35.26 48.54 -33.16
C ILE A 300 35.23 47.04 -33.44
N GLU A 301 35.88 46.57 -34.51
CA GLU A 301 35.93 45.15 -34.85
C GLU A 301 36.68 44.33 -33.78
N SER A 302 37.83 44.82 -33.31
CA SER A 302 38.59 44.19 -32.22
C SER A 302 37.77 44.12 -30.92
N GLY A 303 37.07 45.21 -30.58
CA GLY A 303 36.16 45.26 -29.43
C GLY A 303 34.96 44.31 -29.56
N GLN A 304 34.40 44.14 -30.76
CA GLN A 304 33.28 43.22 -31.01
C GLN A 304 33.69 41.74 -30.91
N VAL A 305 34.86 41.37 -31.45
CA VAL A 305 35.42 40.01 -31.34
C VAL A 305 35.68 39.66 -29.87
N LEU A 306 36.32 40.56 -29.12
CA LEU A 306 36.56 40.40 -27.68
C LEU A 306 35.25 40.34 -26.87
N LEU A 307 34.21 41.08 -27.26
CA LEU A 307 32.88 41.01 -26.64
C LEU A 307 32.23 39.64 -26.84
N ALA A 308 32.25 39.10 -28.06
CA ALA A 308 31.66 37.80 -28.36
C ALA A 308 32.36 36.67 -27.59
N GLU A 309 33.70 36.69 -27.54
CA GLU A 309 34.49 35.69 -26.82
C GLU A 309 34.32 35.81 -25.30
N ALA A 310 34.39 37.02 -24.74
CA ALA A 310 34.21 37.23 -23.31
C ALA A 310 32.78 36.90 -22.85
N ASN A 311 31.76 37.12 -23.69
CA ASN A 311 30.36 36.84 -23.37
C ASN A 311 30.03 35.34 -23.42
N THR A 312 30.52 34.62 -24.42
CA THR A 312 30.41 33.14 -24.48
C THR A 312 31.12 32.50 -23.29
N SER A 313 32.33 32.95 -22.99
CA SER A 313 33.15 32.50 -21.87
C SER A 313 32.53 32.82 -20.50
N ALA A 314 31.81 33.95 -20.35
CA ALA A 314 31.10 34.29 -19.12
C ALA A 314 29.82 33.45 -18.93
N THR A 315 29.07 33.24 -20.01
CA THR A 315 27.82 32.45 -20.01
C THR A 315 28.09 31.00 -19.60
N GLN A 316 29.13 30.37 -20.17
CA GLN A 316 29.53 29.01 -19.81
C GLN A 316 29.92 28.89 -18.33
N LYS A 317 30.66 29.87 -17.79
CA LYS A 317 31.05 29.87 -16.37
C LYS A 317 29.86 30.10 -15.44
N MET A 318 28.89 30.93 -15.82
CA MET A 318 27.63 31.09 -15.06
C MET A 318 26.82 29.80 -15.02
N GLN A 319 26.72 29.05 -16.12
CA GLN A 319 26.04 27.76 -16.16
C GLN A 319 26.75 26.71 -15.28
N MET A 320 28.09 26.68 -15.32
CA MET A 320 28.88 25.79 -14.48
C MET A 320 28.66 26.09 -12.99
N LEU A 321 28.66 27.37 -12.60
CA LEU A 321 28.38 27.82 -11.24
C LEU A 321 26.95 27.48 -10.78
N ALA A 322 25.96 27.61 -11.66
CA ALA A 322 24.59 27.19 -11.37
C ALA A 322 24.51 25.69 -11.08
N SER A 323 25.21 24.85 -11.86
CA SER A 323 25.25 23.40 -11.65
C SER A 323 25.91 23.01 -10.33
N ILE A 324 26.97 23.71 -9.92
CA ILE A 324 27.67 23.47 -8.65
C ILE A 324 26.78 23.87 -7.47
N ASN A 325 26.08 25.00 -7.56
CA ASN A 325 25.14 25.43 -6.52
C ASN A 325 23.94 24.47 -6.41
N GLU A 326 23.47 23.90 -7.51
CA GLU A 326 22.40 22.88 -7.49
C GLU A 326 22.87 21.59 -6.82
N LYS A 327 24.10 21.14 -7.09
CA LYS A 327 24.72 20.00 -6.43
C LYS A 327 24.89 20.23 -4.92
N LEU A 328 25.32 21.43 -4.52
CA LEU A 328 25.44 21.83 -3.10
C LEU A 328 24.09 21.91 -2.37
N LYS A 329 23.01 22.26 -3.07
CA LYS A 329 21.64 22.28 -2.48
C LYS A 329 21.02 20.89 -2.30
N LYS A 330 21.46 19.91 -3.10
CA LYS A 330 20.96 18.52 -3.06
C LYS A 330 21.72 17.63 -2.07
N MET A 331 22.84 18.10 -1.54
CA MET A 331 23.64 17.43 -0.49
C MET A 331 23.22 17.89 0.91
#